data_AF-A0A8E2EXJ5-F1
#
_entry.id   AF-A0A8E2EXJ5-F1
#
_cell.length_a   1.000
_cell.length_b   1.000
_cell.length_c   1.000
_cell.angle_alpha   90.00
_cell.angle_beta   90.00
_cell.angle_gamma   90.00
#
_symmetry.space_group_name_H-M   'P 1'
#
loop_
_entity.id
_entity.type
_entity.pdbx_description
1 polymer ?
#
loop_
_entity_poly.entity_id
_entity_poly.type
_entity_poly.pdbx_seq_one_letter_code
_entity_poly.pdbx_strand_id
1 'polypeptide(L)'
;MKQQILISLPLLLSAAYARPSAPREGLIKREVPQEHSHNSFIATVNANLKTNNPANIQDAVFGLLGDAAASKGQGDITDTDCLQQATADQAFTNAKAAGDVAGMTAALIYRALERNTGKVGLASVPCTSIQAVNPEIQAIQQHQDPASSGAAATNKGIVLELAKQIAQVGGDPQDALKSGTFAPGNLDDNTGAGNTCDVADDEVGCIISQNLLVEDATADEINTAVQGISASTP
;
A
#
# COMPACT_ATOMS: atom_id res chain seq x y z
N MET A 1 -57.35 -37.55 -65.87
CA MET A 1 -57.04 -36.10 -65.93
C MET A 1 -55.70 -35.89 -65.24
N LYS A 2 -54.80 -35.15 -65.89
CA LYS A 2 -53.37 -35.02 -65.57
C LYS A 2 -53.16 -34.28 -64.24
N GLN A 3 -52.37 -34.85 -63.33
CA GLN A 3 -51.71 -34.09 -62.25
C GLN A 3 -50.20 -34.36 -62.34
N GLN A 4 -49.49 -33.34 -62.80
CA GLN A 4 -48.03 -33.27 -62.84
C GLN A 4 -47.52 -32.99 -61.43
N ILE A 5 -46.64 -33.86 -60.93
CA ILE A 5 -45.91 -33.68 -59.68
C ILE A 5 -44.70 -32.79 -59.98
N LEU A 6 -44.76 -31.54 -59.54
CA LEU A 6 -43.64 -30.59 -59.53
C LEU A 6 -42.83 -30.82 -58.25
N ILE A 7 -41.64 -31.41 -58.39
CA ILE A 7 -40.64 -31.52 -57.33
C ILE A 7 -39.96 -30.15 -57.20
N SER A 8 -40.27 -29.43 -56.12
CA SER A 8 -39.61 -28.18 -55.74
C SER A 8 -38.55 -28.47 -54.68
N LEU A 9 -37.30 -28.17 -55.02
CA LEU A 9 -36.11 -28.31 -54.17
C LEU A 9 -35.99 -27.05 -53.28
N PRO A 10 -36.00 -27.14 -51.94
CA PRO A 10 -35.74 -25.96 -51.12
C PRO A 10 -34.23 -25.72 -51.02
N LEU A 11 -33.81 -24.53 -51.49
CA LEU A 11 -32.49 -23.96 -51.26
C LEU A 11 -32.32 -23.71 -49.75
N LEU A 12 -31.39 -24.41 -49.10
CA LEU A 12 -30.96 -24.11 -47.74
C LEU A 12 -30.01 -22.89 -47.76
N LEU A 13 -30.55 -21.71 -47.45
CA LEU A 13 -29.75 -20.53 -47.11
C LEU A 13 -29.31 -20.62 -45.65
N SER A 14 -28.07 -21.04 -45.39
CA SER A 14 -27.42 -20.87 -44.09
C SER A 14 -27.03 -19.40 -43.90
N ALA A 15 -27.88 -18.64 -43.20
CA ALA A 15 -27.49 -17.33 -42.67
C ALA A 15 -26.62 -17.55 -41.42
N ALA A 16 -25.29 -17.50 -41.60
CA ALA A 16 -24.36 -17.39 -40.48
C ALA A 16 -24.58 -16.03 -39.80
N TYR A 17 -25.35 -16.00 -38.71
CA TYR A 17 -25.37 -14.86 -37.81
C TYR A 17 -24.01 -14.79 -37.11
N ALA A 18 -23.11 -13.96 -37.65
CA ALA A 18 -21.97 -13.46 -36.90
C ALA A 18 -22.52 -12.66 -35.72
N ARG A 19 -22.51 -13.25 -34.53
CA ARG A 19 -22.77 -12.52 -33.30
C ARG A 19 -21.68 -11.45 -33.19
N PRO A 20 -22.01 -10.17 -32.98
CA PRO A 20 -21.00 -9.21 -32.58
C PRO A 20 -20.45 -9.70 -31.23
N SER A 21 -19.19 -10.12 -31.24
CA SER A 21 -18.42 -10.30 -30.01
C SER A 21 -18.43 -8.95 -29.33
N ALA A 22 -19.21 -8.83 -28.24
CA ALA A 22 -19.10 -7.70 -27.35
C ALA A 22 -17.62 -7.50 -27.03
N PRO A 23 -17.08 -6.27 -27.10
CA PRO A 23 -15.74 -6.03 -26.62
C PRO A 23 -15.73 -6.52 -25.18
N ARG A 24 -14.85 -7.47 -24.87
CA ARG A 24 -14.36 -7.60 -23.51
C ARG A 24 -13.70 -6.25 -23.24
N GLU A 25 -14.45 -5.34 -22.63
CA GLU A 25 -13.83 -4.33 -21.79
C GLU A 25 -12.98 -5.14 -20.81
N GLY A 26 -11.70 -5.24 -21.13
CA GLY A 26 -10.73 -5.64 -20.14
C GLY A 26 -10.99 -4.71 -18.98
N LEU A 27 -11.36 -5.28 -17.84
CA LEU A 27 -11.14 -4.63 -16.57
C LEU A 27 -9.64 -4.38 -16.53
N ILE A 28 -9.22 -3.23 -17.06
CA ILE A 28 -7.92 -2.68 -16.76
C ILE A 28 -8.05 -2.42 -15.27
N LYS A 29 -7.58 -3.36 -14.45
CA LYS A 29 -7.20 -3.00 -13.10
C LYS A 29 -6.26 -1.83 -13.30
N ARG A 30 -6.70 -0.62 -12.97
CA ARG A 30 -5.75 0.46 -12.69
C ARG A 30 -5.14 0.02 -11.39
N GLU A 31 -4.13 -0.85 -11.49
CA GLU A 31 -3.19 -1.10 -10.42
C GLU A 31 -2.59 0.27 -10.13
N VAL A 32 -2.94 0.80 -8.96
CA VAL A 32 -2.42 2.09 -8.52
C VAL A 32 -0.93 1.83 -8.28
N PRO A 33 0.01 2.52 -8.93
CA PRO A 33 1.31 1.92 -9.28
C PRO A 33 2.24 1.39 -8.16
N GLN A 34 1.87 1.40 -6.87
CA GLN A 34 2.72 1.06 -5.74
C GLN A 34 2.13 0.01 -4.76
N GLU A 35 0.97 -0.60 -5.09
CA GLU A 35 0.18 -1.40 -4.14
C GLU A 35 1.00 -2.49 -3.43
N HIS A 36 1.89 -3.18 -4.13
CA HIS A 36 2.70 -4.27 -3.57
C HIS A 36 4.21 -4.01 -3.53
N SER A 37 4.64 -2.74 -3.58
CA SER A 37 6.07 -2.40 -3.53
C SER A 37 6.78 -2.92 -2.27
N HIS A 38 6.09 -2.89 -1.13
CA HIS A 38 6.57 -3.33 0.20
C HIS A 38 5.78 -4.55 0.72
N ASN A 39 5.54 -5.54 -0.14
CA ASN A 39 4.54 -6.58 0.07
C ASN A 39 4.70 -7.38 1.38
N SER A 40 5.94 -7.65 1.83
CA SER A 40 6.18 -8.38 3.08
C SER A 40 5.57 -7.71 4.31
N PHE A 41 5.63 -6.38 4.39
CA PHE A 41 5.02 -5.60 5.46
C PHE A 41 3.50 -5.52 5.30
N ILE A 42 3.01 -5.32 4.08
CA ILE A 42 1.58 -5.30 3.78
C ILE A 42 0.93 -6.63 4.16
N ALA A 43 1.54 -7.75 3.78
CA ALA A 43 1.05 -9.08 4.11
C ALA A 43 1.00 -9.32 5.62
N THR A 44 2.06 -8.93 6.34
CA THR A 44 2.13 -9.06 7.82
C THR A 44 1.07 -8.19 8.50
N VAL A 45 0.93 -6.93 8.09
CA VAL A 45 -0.08 -6.01 8.63
C VAL A 45 -1.48 -6.50 8.33
N ASN A 46 -1.73 -7.01 7.12
CA ASN A 46 -3.03 -7.54 6.73
C ASN A 46 -3.40 -8.79 7.53
N ALA A 47 -2.43 -9.68 7.81
CA ALA A 47 -2.64 -10.84 8.67
C ALA A 47 -3.02 -10.40 10.10
N ASN A 48 -2.27 -9.46 10.68
CA ASN A 48 -2.54 -8.94 12.02
C ASN A 48 -3.86 -8.16 12.11
N LEU A 49 -4.18 -7.35 11.10
CA LEU A 49 -5.47 -6.66 10.98
C LEU A 49 -6.63 -7.65 11.04
N LYS A 50 -6.56 -8.74 10.26
CA LYS A 50 -7.64 -9.74 10.14
C LYS A 50 -7.90 -10.55 11.41
N THR A 51 -6.96 -10.56 12.37
CA THR A 51 -7.17 -11.20 13.68
C THR A 51 -8.30 -10.53 14.48
N ASN A 52 -8.42 -9.20 14.41
CA ASN A 52 -9.53 -8.44 14.97
C ASN A 52 -9.68 -7.11 14.22
N ASN A 53 -10.74 -7.01 13.41
CA ASN A 53 -10.95 -5.90 12.47
C ASN A 53 -12.35 -5.28 12.67
N PRO A 54 -12.55 -4.49 13.74
CA PRO A 54 -13.86 -3.95 14.07
C PRO A 54 -14.36 -2.90 13.06
N ALA A 55 -13.44 -2.24 12.34
CA ALA A 55 -13.74 -1.24 11.33
C ALA A 55 -14.00 -1.83 9.93
N ASN A 56 -14.01 -3.16 9.79
CA ASN A 56 -14.28 -3.84 8.53
C ASN A 56 -13.40 -3.38 7.34
N ILE A 57 -12.14 -2.99 7.62
CA ILE A 57 -11.16 -2.61 6.60
C ILE A 57 -10.90 -3.82 5.71
N GLN A 58 -11.01 -3.67 4.39
CA GLN A 58 -11.05 -4.84 3.50
C GLN A 58 -9.69 -5.52 3.36
N ASP A 59 -8.64 -4.72 3.20
CA ASP A 59 -7.26 -5.19 3.07
C ASP A 59 -6.29 -4.05 3.40
N ALA A 60 -5.13 -4.38 3.98
CA ALA A 60 -4.13 -3.38 4.33
C ALA A 60 -3.58 -2.63 3.10
N VAL A 61 -3.61 -3.23 1.92
CA VAL A 61 -3.12 -2.57 0.70
C VAL A 61 -3.87 -1.25 0.41
N PHE A 62 -5.15 -1.17 0.76
CA PHE A 62 -5.98 0.02 0.51
C PHE A 62 -5.48 1.28 1.23
N GLY A 63 -4.81 1.13 2.37
CA GLY A 63 -4.24 2.27 3.10
C GLY A 63 -3.05 2.94 2.40
N LEU A 64 -2.44 2.28 1.42
CA LEU A 64 -1.31 2.83 0.64
C LEU A 64 -1.73 3.45 -0.69
N LEU A 65 -3.02 3.35 -1.05
CA LEU A 65 -3.55 3.84 -2.31
C LEU A 65 -4.03 5.30 -2.20
N GLY A 66 -4.15 5.95 -3.35
CA GLY A 66 -4.83 7.25 -3.44
C GLY A 66 -6.32 7.15 -3.08
N ASP A 67 -6.91 8.26 -2.63
CA ASP A 67 -8.25 8.30 -2.00
C ASP A 67 -9.34 7.56 -2.78
N ALA A 68 -9.36 7.74 -4.11
CA ALA A 68 -10.35 7.13 -4.98
C ALA A 68 -10.30 5.59 -4.96
N ALA A 69 -9.13 4.99 -4.75
CA ALA A 69 -8.98 3.55 -4.63
C ALA A 69 -9.09 3.10 -3.17
N ALA A 70 -8.44 3.81 -2.24
CA ALA A 70 -8.48 3.57 -0.80
C ALA A 70 -9.92 3.50 -0.25
N SER A 71 -10.80 4.40 -0.69
CA SER A 71 -12.21 4.45 -0.27
C SER A 71 -13.02 3.20 -0.59
N LYS A 72 -12.58 2.36 -1.53
CA LYS A 72 -13.24 1.08 -1.85
C LYS A 72 -12.98 0.01 -0.79
N GLY A 73 -11.92 0.16 0.00
CA GLY A 73 -11.51 -0.79 1.03
C GLY A 73 -11.50 -0.23 2.44
N GLN A 74 -11.92 1.02 2.64
CA GLN A 74 -11.78 1.73 3.93
C GLN A 74 -12.70 1.20 5.04
N GLY A 75 -13.67 0.35 4.71
CA GLY A 75 -14.65 -0.15 5.68
C GLY A 75 -15.44 0.99 6.33
N ASP A 76 -15.45 1.01 7.66
CA ASP A 76 -16.12 2.02 8.49
C ASP A 76 -15.25 3.26 8.76
N ILE A 77 -14.03 3.31 8.24
CA ILE A 77 -13.19 4.51 8.32
C ILE A 77 -13.77 5.59 7.40
N THR A 78 -14.19 6.71 8.00
CA THR A 78 -14.87 7.79 7.27
C THR A 78 -13.92 8.79 6.63
N ASP A 79 -12.71 8.92 7.15
CA ASP A 79 -11.66 9.79 6.61
C ASP A 79 -10.59 8.93 5.93
N THR A 80 -10.58 8.97 4.60
CA THR A 80 -9.67 8.17 3.76
C THR A 80 -8.21 8.55 3.98
N ASP A 81 -7.90 9.80 4.33
CA ASP A 81 -6.53 10.23 4.64
C ASP A 81 -5.99 9.56 5.92
N CYS A 82 -6.90 9.11 6.79
CA CYS A 82 -6.57 8.38 8.00
C CYS A 82 -6.55 6.86 7.85
N LEU A 83 -6.88 6.30 6.68
CA LEU A 83 -7.01 4.86 6.50
C LEU A 83 -5.71 4.09 6.80
N GLN A 84 -4.55 4.60 6.34
CA GLN A 84 -3.26 3.98 6.63
C GLN A 84 -2.99 3.93 8.14
N GLN A 85 -3.25 5.05 8.84
CA GLN A 85 -3.03 5.12 10.28
C GLN A 85 -3.95 4.16 11.02
N ALA A 86 -5.25 4.16 10.71
CA ALA A 86 -6.21 3.27 11.34
C ALA A 86 -5.87 1.78 11.10
N THR A 87 -5.44 1.45 9.89
CA THR A 87 -4.99 0.10 9.52
C THR A 87 -3.77 -0.32 10.34
N ALA A 88 -2.75 0.54 10.39
CA ALA A 88 -1.51 0.28 11.13
C ALA A 88 -1.77 0.15 12.64
N ASP A 89 -2.60 1.05 13.19
CA ASP A 89 -2.95 1.11 14.60
C ASP A 89 -3.69 -0.15 15.05
N GLN A 90 -4.69 -0.60 14.27
CA GLN A 90 -5.42 -1.83 14.58
C GLN A 90 -4.53 -3.08 14.47
N ALA A 91 -3.69 -3.17 13.42
CA ALA A 91 -2.76 -4.28 13.27
C ALA A 91 -1.71 -4.31 14.40
N PHE A 92 -1.20 -3.15 14.80
CA PHE A 92 -0.27 -3.01 15.91
C PHE A 92 -0.91 -3.44 17.24
N THR A 93 -2.15 -3.00 17.53
CA THR A 93 -2.89 -3.46 18.72
C THR A 93 -3.01 -4.98 18.75
N ASN A 94 -3.33 -5.61 17.62
CA ASN A 94 -3.49 -7.05 17.54
C ASN A 94 -2.14 -7.77 17.76
N ALA A 95 -1.06 -7.29 17.14
CA ALA A 95 0.28 -7.84 17.33
C ALA A 95 0.77 -7.67 18.78
N LYS A 96 0.54 -6.50 19.39
CA LYS A 96 0.88 -6.20 20.78
C LYS A 96 0.14 -7.11 21.75
N ALA A 97 -1.15 -7.36 21.53
CA ALA A 97 -1.93 -8.30 22.33
C ALA A 97 -1.41 -9.75 22.24
N ALA A 98 -0.76 -10.11 21.14
CA ALA A 98 -0.13 -11.42 20.93
C ALA A 98 1.34 -11.49 21.41
N GLY A 99 1.95 -10.37 21.82
CA GLY A 99 3.38 -10.31 22.11
C GLY A 99 4.27 -10.47 20.86
N ASP A 100 3.72 -10.19 19.67
CA ASP A 100 4.42 -10.33 18.39
C ASP A 100 5.20 -9.07 18.02
N VAL A 101 6.48 -9.03 18.40
CA VAL A 101 7.39 -7.93 18.09
C VAL A 101 7.59 -7.73 16.60
N ALA A 102 7.61 -8.81 15.81
CA ALA A 102 7.74 -8.71 14.36
C ALA A 102 6.49 -8.07 13.75
N GLY A 103 5.30 -8.48 14.20
CA GLY A 103 4.03 -7.86 13.80
C GLY A 103 3.92 -6.39 14.20
N MET A 104 4.35 -6.04 15.41
CA MET A 104 4.42 -4.63 15.86
C MET A 104 5.37 -3.82 14.97
N THR A 105 6.57 -4.34 14.71
CA THR A 105 7.58 -3.70 13.84
C THR A 105 7.04 -3.50 12.41
N ALA A 106 6.38 -4.51 11.84
CA ALA A 106 5.79 -4.40 10.50
C ALA A 106 4.70 -3.33 10.43
N ALA A 107 3.87 -3.19 11.47
CA ALA A 107 2.84 -2.15 11.53
C ALA A 107 3.44 -0.74 11.64
N LEU A 108 4.53 -0.57 12.40
CA LEU A 108 5.27 0.70 12.48
C LEU A 108 5.89 1.07 11.11
N ILE A 109 6.54 0.12 10.44
CA ILE A 109 7.11 0.33 9.10
C ILE A 109 6.00 0.69 8.11
N TYR A 110 4.91 -0.07 8.10
CA TYR A 110 3.75 0.20 7.24
C TYR A 110 3.17 1.60 7.45
N ARG A 111 3.14 2.11 8.70
CA ARG A 111 2.68 3.48 9.00
C ARG A 111 3.58 4.54 8.37
N ALA A 112 4.87 4.28 8.27
CA ALA A 112 5.86 5.19 7.67
C ALA A 112 5.88 5.15 6.14
N LEU A 113 5.40 4.08 5.51
CA LEU A 113 5.43 3.95 4.05
C LEU A 113 4.75 5.12 3.36
N GLU A 114 5.28 5.47 2.19
CA GLU A 114 4.65 6.45 1.29
C GLU A 114 3.27 5.95 0.88
N ARG A 115 2.31 6.88 0.88
CA ARG A 115 0.99 6.65 0.32
C ARG A 115 0.91 7.30 -1.06
N ASN A 116 0.38 6.58 -2.03
CA ASN A 116 0.26 7.11 -3.39
C ASN A 116 -0.77 8.27 -3.43
N THR A 117 -0.32 9.46 -3.82
CA THR A 117 -1.17 10.66 -3.94
C THR A 117 -1.78 10.84 -5.34
N GLY A 118 -1.44 9.96 -6.28
CA GLY A 118 -1.86 9.99 -7.69
C GLY A 118 -1.12 11.02 -8.54
N LYS A 119 -0.07 11.66 -8.02
CA LYS A 119 0.72 12.67 -8.73
C LYS A 119 2.15 12.76 -8.17
N VAL A 120 3.13 12.73 -9.08
CA VAL A 120 4.54 12.92 -8.74
C VAL A 120 4.76 14.29 -8.08
N GLY A 121 5.44 14.30 -6.94
CA GLY A 121 5.78 15.48 -6.17
C GLY A 121 4.62 16.13 -5.42
N LEU A 122 3.46 15.45 -5.34
CA LEU A 122 2.37 15.86 -4.47
C LEU A 122 2.58 15.26 -3.07
N ALA A 123 2.68 16.13 -2.07
CA ALA A 123 2.78 15.75 -0.67
C ALA A 123 1.52 15.01 -0.20
N SER A 124 1.73 13.99 0.63
CA SER A 124 0.68 13.22 1.28
C SER A 124 -0.03 14.07 2.34
N VAL A 125 -1.37 14.00 2.37
CA VAL A 125 -2.17 14.69 3.38
C VAL A 125 -2.03 13.97 4.73
N PRO A 126 -1.65 14.65 5.82
CA PRO A 126 -1.55 14.02 7.14
C PRO A 126 -2.94 13.66 7.69
N CYS A 127 -3.04 12.51 8.36
CA CYS A 127 -4.23 12.15 9.11
C CYS A 127 -4.40 13.07 10.33
N THR A 128 -5.53 13.78 10.41
CA THR A 128 -5.80 14.73 11.50
C THR A 128 -7.11 14.46 12.24
N SER A 129 -8.01 13.66 11.67
CA SER A 129 -9.34 13.41 12.24
C SER A 129 -9.40 12.17 13.15
N ILE A 130 -8.47 11.25 13.01
CA ILE A 130 -8.38 10.02 13.83
C ILE A 130 -7.09 10.07 14.64
N GLN A 131 -7.22 9.91 15.95
CA GLN A 131 -6.10 9.72 16.85
C GLN A 131 -5.85 8.22 17.02
N ALA A 132 -4.61 7.78 16.80
CA ALA A 132 -4.21 6.39 17.02
C ALA A 132 -4.26 6.07 18.52
N VAL A 133 -4.71 4.86 18.87
CA VAL A 133 -4.77 4.39 20.25
C VAL A 133 -3.38 4.00 20.76
N ASN A 134 -2.49 3.54 19.88
CA ASN A 134 -1.12 3.22 20.23
C ASN A 134 -0.21 4.46 20.04
N PRO A 135 0.45 4.95 21.10
CA PRO A 135 1.34 6.11 20.98
C PRO A 135 2.50 5.87 20.02
N GLU A 136 2.95 4.63 19.86
CA GLU A 136 4.01 4.25 18.92
C GLU A 136 3.59 4.51 17.46
N ILE A 137 2.34 4.23 17.11
CA ILE A 137 1.78 4.51 15.78
C ILE A 137 1.48 6.01 15.62
N GLN A 138 0.99 6.66 16.68
CA GLN A 138 0.68 8.10 16.68
C GLN A 138 1.93 8.97 16.46
N ALA A 139 3.11 8.50 16.87
CA ALA A 139 4.37 9.21 16.72
C ALA A 139 4.87 9.24 15.26
N ILE A 140 4.39 8.33 14.41
CA ILE A 140 4.89 8.13 13.05
C ILE A 140 3.95 8.80 12.03
N GLN A 141 4.55 9.56 11.12
CA GLN A 141 3.90 10.06 9.91
C GLN A 141 4.31 9.24 8.70
N GLN A 142 3.52 9.28 7.63
CA GLN A 142 3.87 8.66 6.36
C GLN A 142 4.92 9.46 5.60
N HIS A 143 5.77 8.76 4.85
CA HIS A 143 6.67 9.37 3.89
C HIS A 143 5.91 10.23 2.88
N GLN A 144 6.59 11.29 2.46
CA GLN A 144 6.19 12.15 1.37
C GLN A 144 6.75 11.61 0.07
N ASP A 145 6.07 11.90 -1.04
CA ASP A 145 6.61 11.62 -2.37
C ASP A 145 8.00 12.27 -2.48
N PRO A 146 9.03 11.49 -2.88
CA PRO A 146 10.43 11.91 -2.87
C PRO A 146 10.73 13.10 -3.81
N ALA A 147 9.87 13.38 -4.80
CA ALA A 147 9.96 14.56 -5.66
C ALA A 147 9.29 15.81 -5.04
N SER A 148 8.62 15.69 -3.89
CA SER A 148 8.00 16.81 -3.19
C SER A 148 9.05 17.74 -2.59
N SER A 149 8.72 19.02 -2.49
CA SER A 149 9.60 20.01 -1.85
C SER A 149 9.86 19.65 -0.39
N GLY A 150 11.13 19.49 -0.01
CA GLY A 150 11.53 19.15 1.36
C GLY A 150 11.34 17.68 1.76
N ALA A 151 10.98 16.79 0.82
CA ALA A 151 10.73 15.37 1.10
C ALA A 151 11.94 14.68 1.76
N ALA A 152 13.15 14.87 1.24
CA ALA A 152 14.35 14.21 1.78
C ALA A 152 14.58 14.49 3.28
N ALA A 153 14.40 15.74 3.73
CA ALA A 153 14.55 16.07 5.14
C ALA A 153 13.38 15.54 5.99
N THR A 154 12.17 15.56 5.43
CA THR A 154 10.95 15.08 6.09
C THR A 154 10.98 13.57 6.28
N ASN A 155 11.26 12.81 5.21
CA ASN A 155 11.35 11.36 5.22
C ASN A 155 12.48 10.88 6.12
N LYS A 156 13.65 11.55 6.11
CA LYS A 156 14.69 11.28 7.11
C LYS A 156 14.18 11.39 8.53
N GLY A 157 13.47 12.48 8.85
CA GLY A 157 12.88 12.68 10.17
C GLY A 157 11.91 11.56 10.56
N ILE A 158 11.11 11.09 9.60
CA ILE A 158 10.18 9.96 9.77
C ILE A 158 10.95 8.66 10.04
N VAL A 159 11.97 8.32 9.25
CA VAL A 159 12.79 7.11 9.46
C VAL A 159 13.46 7.12 10.83
N LEU A 160 14.00 8.27 11.26
CA LEU A 160 14.64 8.37 12.57
C LEU A 160 13.63 8.25 13.71
N GLU A 161 12.40 8.74 13.56
CA GLU A 161 11.35 8.54 14.56
C GLU A 161 10.87 7.08 14.55
N LEU A 162 10.65 6.49 13.39
CA LEU A 162 10.32 5.08 13.21
C LEU A 162 11.34 4.17 13.92
N ALA A 163 12.65 4.42 13.73
CA ALA A 163 13.70 3.65 14.38
C ALA A 163 13.59 3.66 15.91
N LYS A 164 13.24 4.81 16.50
CA LYS A 164 12.99 4.90 17.96
C LYS A 164 11.79 4.07 18.38
N GLN A 165 10.70 4.12 17.62
CA GLN A 165 9.50 3.35 17.95
C GLN A 165 9.75 1.84 17.82
N ILE A 166 10.50 1.41 16.80
CA ILE A 166 10.92 0.01 16.65
C ILE A 166 11.79 -0.43 17.84
N ALA A 167 12.77 0.40 18.25
CA ALA A 167 13.59 0.14 19.43
C ALA A 167 12.74 0.02 20.71
N GLN A 168 11.74 0.88 20.88
CA GLN A 168 10.86 0.90 22.04
C GLN A 168 10.03 -0.37 22.18
N VAL A 169 9.63 -1.00 21.07
CA VAL A 169 8.88 -2.28 21.09
C VAL A 169 9.78 -3.52 21.08
N GLY A 170 11.10 -3.33 21.11
CA GLY A 170 12.10 -4.41 21.14
C GLY A 170 12.48 -5.00 19.79
N GLY A 171 12.13 -4.33 18.68
CA GLY A 171 12.58 -4.70 17.33
C GLY A 171 13.98 -4.19 17.00
N ASP A 172 14.49 -4.53 15.82
CA ASP A 172 15.77 -4.01 15.31
C ASP A 172 15.56 -2.61 14.68
N PRO A 173 16.12 -1.53 15.25
CA PRO A 173 15.92 -0.19 14.72
C PRO A 173 16.41 0.01 13.28
N GLN A 174 17.34 -0.81 12.81
CA GLN A 174 17.83 -0.77 11.44
C GLN A 174 16.74 -1.18 10.42
N ASP A 175 15.69 -1.88 10.87
CA ASP A 175 14.54 -2.20 10.03
C ASP A 175 13.79 -0.94 9.56
N ALA A 176 13.99 0.21 10.20
CA ALA A 176 13.43 1.49 9.75
C ALA A 176 13.89 1.86 8.33
N LEU A 177 15.10 1.45 7.90
CA LEU A 177 15.60 1.70 6.53
C LEU A 177 14.73 1.03 5.46
N LYS A 178 14.04 -0.06 5.82
CA LYS A 178 13.14 -0.79 4.91
C LYS A 178 11.84 -0.04 4.59
N SER A 179 11.61 1.12 5.21
CA SER A 179 10.50 2.03 4.87
C SER A 179 10.84 3.02 3.75
N GLY A 180 12.07 2.99 3.25
CA GLY A 180 12.58 3.91 2.25
C GLY A 180 11.71 4.01 0.99
N THR A 181 11.86 5.14 0.28
CA THR A 181 11.07 5.44 -0.91
C THR A 181 11.79 5.04 -2.20
N PHE A 182 11.14 5.20 -3.35
CA PHE A 182 11.83 5.16 -4.63
C PHE A 182 12.68 6.42 -4.84
N ALA A 183 13.55 6.43 -5.84
CA ALA A 183 14.20 7.67 -6.26
C ALA A 183 13.16 8.72 -6.70
N PRO A 184 13.41 10.04 -6.54
CA PRO A 184 12.51 11.09 -7.00
C PRO A 184 12.09 10.93 -8.47
N GLY A 185 10.78 11.00 -8.73
CA GLY A 185 10.22 10.95 -10.09
C GLY A 185 10.36 12.27 -10.85
N ASN A 186 9.94 12.26 -12.13
CA ASN A 186 9.88 13.46 -12.95
C ASN A 186 8.58 14.25 -12.66
N LEU A 187 8.70 15.52 -12.29
CA LEU A 187 7.55 16.41 -12.03
C LEU A 187 6.69 16.68 -13.28
N ASP A 188 7.26 16.50 -14.47
CA ASP A 188 6.53 16.62 -15.74
C ASP A 188 5.77 15.33 -16.12
N ASP A 189 5.84 14.27 -15.29
CA ASP A 189 5.11 13.03 -15.50
C ASP A 189 3.61 13.21 -15.18
N ASN A 190 2.81 13.29 -16.24
CA ASN A 190 1.37 13.41 -16.16
C ASN A 190 0.65 12.07 -15.92
N THR A 191 1.36 10.95 -15.89
CA THR A 191 0.77 9.64 -15.57
C THR A 191 0.58 9.45 -14.07
N GLY A 192 1.35 10.18 -13.26
CA GLY A 192 1.35 10.06 -11.79
C GLY A 192 1.97 8.76 -11.28
N ALA A 193 2.67 8.01 -12.13
CA ALA A 193 3.26 6.72 -11.76
C ALA A 193 4.60 6.89 -11.02
N GLY A 194 5.39 7.89 -11.39
CA GLY A 194 6.71 8.10 -10.80
C GLY A 194 7.65 6.90 -11.03
N ASN A 195 8.68 6.80 -10.20
CA ASN A 195 9.48 5.58 -10.13
C ASN A 195 8.72 4.58 -9.27
N THR A 196 8.40 3.42 -9.83
CA THR A 196 7.55 2.47 -9.12
C THR A 196 7.69 1.05 -9.65
N CYS A 197 7.20 0.10 -8.87
CA CYS A 197 6.96 -1.27 -9.26
C CYS A 197 5.71 -1.79 -8.53
N ASP A 198 5.02 -2.73 -9.16
CA ASP A 198 3.86 -3.40 -8.56
C ASP A 198 3.83 -4.85 -9.04
N VAL A 199 4.26 -5.76 -8.18
CA VAL A 199 4.40 -7.19 -8.50
C VAL A 199 3.75 -7.98 -7.37
N ALA A 200 2.48 -8.33 -7.55
CA ALA A 200 1.67 -8.93 -6.50
C ALA A 200 2.19 -10.31 -6.02
N ASP A 201 2.89 -11.06 -6.88
CA ASP A 201 3.48 -12.36 -6.56
C ASP A 201 4.92 -12.27 -6.02
N ASP A 202 5.45 -11.06 -5.86
CA ASP A 202 6.69 -10.83 -5.13
C ASP A 202 6.40 -10.71 -3.63
N GLU A 203 6.64 -11.81 -2.90
CA GLU A 203 6.38 -11.88 -1.45
C GLU A 203 7.22 -10.86 -0.64
N VAL A 204 8.43 -10.52 -1.12
CA VAL A 204 9.30 -9.57 -0.42
C VAL A 204 8.78 -8.15 -0.65
N GLY A 205 8.41 -7.86 -1.90
CA GLY A 205 8.08 -6.54 -2.40
C GLY A 205 9.12 -6.11 -3.42
N CYS A 206 8.63 -5.67 -4.58
CA CYS A 206 9.47 -5.41 -5.74
C CYS A 206 10.48 -4.27 -5.52
N ILE A 207 10.24 -3.34 -4.58
CA ILE A 207 11.19 -2.27 -4.28
C ILE A 207 12.49 -2.83 -3.69
N ILE A 208 12.38 -3.93 -2.93
CA ILE A 208 13.51 -4.60 -2.30
C ILE A 208 14.12 -5.61 -3.28
N SER A 209 13.29 -6.46 -3.90
CA SER A 209 13.79 -7.55 -4.77
C SER A 209 14.52 -7.03 -6.02
N GLN A 210 14.13 -5.85 -6.51
CA GLN A 210 14.75 -5.19 -7.65
C GLN A 210 15.78 -4.12 -7.25
N ASN A 211 16.07 -3.97 -5.95
CA ASN A 211 17.04 -3.01 -5.42
C ASN A 211 16.73 -1.57 -5.87
N LEU A 212 15.46 -1.17 -5.74
CA LEU A 212 14.94 0.15 -6.09
C LEU A 212 14.78 1.07 -4.87
N LEU A 213 14.88 0.51 -3.66
CA LEU A 213 14.75 1.23 -2.40
C LEU A 213 15.89 2.24 -2.25
N VAL A 214 15.53 3.47 -1.91
CA VAL A 214 16.44 4.53 -1.49
C VAL A 214 16.23 4.77 -0.01
N GLU A 215 17.30 4.59 0.77
CA GLU A 215 17.28 4.83 2.20
C GLU A 215 17.25 6.34 2.50
N ASP A 216 16.30 6.79 3.32
CA ASP A 216 16.15 8.20 3.70
C ASP A 216 17.06 8.63 4.87
N ALA A 217 17.71 7.67 5.54
CA ALA A 217 18.68 7.87 6.60
C ALA A 217 19.82 6.86 6.49
N THR A 218 20.93 7.08 7.20
CA THR A 218 22.03 6.11 7.29
C THR A 218 21.92 5.26 8.56
N ALA A 219 22.55 4.08 8.54
CA ALA A 219 22.64 3.22 9.72
C ALA A 219 23.26 3.92 10.95
N ASP A 220 24.23 4.81 10.75
CA ASP A 220 24.88 5.59 11.82
C ASP A 220 23.94 6.65 12.42
N GLU A 221 23.11 7.29 11.58
CA GLU A 221 22.08 8.22 12.03
C GLU A 221 21.02 7.49 12.87
N ILE A 222 20.61 6.28 12.45
CA ILE A 222 19.72 5.41 13.24
C ILE A 222 20.35 5.04 14.57
N ASN A 223 21.59 4.54 14.55
CA ASN A 223 22.32 4.16 15.76
C ASN A 223 22.43 5.34 16.74
N THR A 224 22.59 6.55 16.22
CA THR A 224 22.62 7.78 17.03
C THR A 224 21.22 8.13 17.58
N ALA A 225 20.18 8.04 16.77
CA ALA A 225 18.81 8.39 17.15
C ALA A 225 18.24 7.50 18.26
N VAL A 226 18.67 6.23 18.33
CA VAL A 226 18.17 5.26 19.31
C VAL A 226 19.04 5.12 20.56
N GLN A 227 20.11 5.91 20.69
CA GLN A 227 20.95 5.87 21.88
C GLN A 227 20.14 6.15 23.15
N GLY A 228 20.24 5.25 24.13
CA GLY A 228 19.56 5.38 25.42
C GLY A 228 18.10 4.94 25.42
N ILE A 229 17.55 4.46 24.30
CA ILE A 229 16.22 3.84 24.27
C ILE A 229 16.34 2.41 24.79
N SER A 230 15.50 2.07 25.76
CA SER A 230 15.33 0.70 26.25
C SER A 230 13.95 0.20 25.82
N ALA A 231 13.86 -1.07 25.42
CA ALA A 231 12.60 -1.69 25.07
C ALA A 231 11.63 -1.63 26.27
N SER A 232 10.40 -1.20 26.01
CA SER A 232 9.31 -1.27 26.98
C SER A 232 8.91 -2.73 27.12
N THR A 233 8.83 -3.22 28.36
CA THR A 233 8.29 -4.57 28.59
C THR A 233 6.79 -4.54 28.27
N PRO A 234 6.27 -5.41 27.39
CA PRO A 234 4.85 -5.45 27.04
C PRO A 234 3.97 -5.83 28.24
#